data_AF-A0A2A2EF96-F1
#
_entry.id   AF-A0A2A2EF96-F1
#
_cell.length_a   1.000
_cell.length_b   1.000
_cell.length_c   1.000
_cell.angle_alpha   90.00
_cell.angle_beta   90.00
_cell.angle_gamma   90.00
#
_symmetry.space_group_name_H-M   'P 1'
#
loop_
_entity.id
_entity.type
_entity.pdbx_description
1 polymer ?
#
loop_
_entity_poly.entity_id
_entity_poly.type
_entity_poly.pdbx_seq_one_letter_code
_entity_poly.pdbx_strand_id
1 'polypeptide(L)'
;CGHGMCGSDAAAVNGTPTLLCKARIADWAQPERTVDAEGFRRTGSEAGEPDGADGLGVIELAPLPGFAVDRDLIADIDPMLEQIKRLKPYLIADGVLATTEDGKVDVLEYLQSPEQLAKYETLTTCIVCGACEGACPVYAGGEAFVGPAALINQARFIDDSRDEATRERLEAIDTADGIQACQSVRACSRECPVGIDVGEQIWQLIAQVKEREA
;
A
#
# COMPACT_ATOMS: atom_id res chain seq x y z
N CYS A 1 11.90 -2.02 13.40
CA CYS A 1 11.95 -0.91 14.38
C CYS A 1 11.02 -1.12 15.60
N GLY A 2 10.11 -2.10 15.58
CA GLY A 2 9.25 -2.45 16.72
C GLY A 2 8.00 -1.57 16.90
N HIS A 3 7.82 -0.53 16.08
CA HIS A 3 6.73 0.44 16.24
C HIS A 3 6.12 0.86 14.90
N GLY A 4 6.24 0.02 13.86
CA GLY A 4 5.49 0.19 12.61
C GLY A 4 6.00 1.22 11.60
N MET A 5 7.27 1.64 11.69
CA MET A 5 7.83 2.70 10.84
C MET A 5 8.71 2.21 9.67
N CYS A 6 9.38 1.07 9.81
CA CYS A 6 10.34 0.60 8.79
C CYS A 6 9.76 -0.40 7.79
N GLY A 7 8.57 -0.96 8.06
CA GLY A 7 7.89 -1.91 7.18
C GLY A 7 8.50 -3.32 7.07
N SER A 8 9.60 -3.60 7.77
CA SER A 8 10.41 -4.81 7.56
C SER A 8 9.78 -6.13 8.02
N ASP A 9 8.79 -6.07 8.91
CA ASP A 9 8.14 -7.23 9.52
C ASP A 9 6.71 -7.43 9.01
N ALA A 10 6.49 -7.12 7.72
CA ALA A 10 5.25 -7.41 7.04
C ALA A 10 5.10 -8.93 6.82
N ALA A 11 3.99 -9.48 7.28
CA ALA A 11 3.65 -10.90 7.16
C ALA A 11 2.12 -11.06 7.19
N ALA A 12 1.62 -12.26 6.93
CA ALA A 12 0.21 -12.58 7.13
C ALA A 12 -0.04 -13.09 8.56
N VAL A 13 -1.04 -12.50 9.22
CA VAL A 13 -1.60 -13.01 10.48
C VAL A 13 -3.05 -13.43 10.20
N ASN A 14 -3.39 -14.70 10.42
CA ASN A 14 -4.68 -15.29 10.07
C ASN A 14 -5.10 -14.97 8.61
N GLY A 15 -4.14 -15.05 7.68
CA GLY A 15 -4.34 -14.75 6.25
C GLY A 15 -4.45 -13.26 5.89
N THR A 16 -4.35 -12.35 6.85
CA THR A 16 -4.42 -10.91 6.60
C THR A 16 -3.02 -10.28 6.67
N PRO A 17 -2.56 -9.58 5.62
CA PRO A 17 -1.25 -8.94 5.61
C PRO A 17 -1.19 -7.76 6.59
N THR A 18 -0.19 -7.74 7.46
CA THR A 18 -0.02 -6.68 8.46
C THR A 18 1.44 -6.59 8.92
N LEU A 19 1.76 -5.65 9.82
CA LEU A 19 3.08 -5.57 10.47
C LEU A 19 3.04 -6.31 11.80
N LEU A 20 3.93 -7.28 11.99
CA LEU A 20 3.98 -8.08 13.21
C LEU A 20 4.16 -7.23 14.47
N CYS A 21 4.95 -6.16 14.41
CA CYS A 21 5.16 -5.24 15.53
C CYS A 21 3.93 -4.38 15.89
N LYS A 22 2.91 -4.31 15.02
CA LYS A 22 1.63 -3.65 15.31
C LYS A 22 0.51 -4.63 15.59
N ALA A 23 0.69 -5.92 15.28
CA ALA A 23 -0.29 -6.97 15.48
C ALA A 23 -0.35 -7.39 16.96
N ARG A 24 -1.21 -6.73 17.75
CA ARG A 24 -1.41 -7.12 19.15
C ARG A 24 -2.06 -8.50 19.21
N ILE A 25 -1.53 -9.39 20.04
CA ILE A 25 -2.06 -10.75 20.20
C ILE A 25 -3.58 -10.74 20.47
N ALA A 26 -4.06 -9.82 21.32
CA ALA A 26 -5.48 -9.70 21.63
C ALA A 26 -6.39 -9.38 20.42
N ASP A 27 -5.85 -8.72 19.38
CA ASP A 27 -6.62 -8.39 18.16
C ASP A 27 -6.73 -9.59 17.21
N TRP A 28 -5.83 -10.57 17.34
CA TRP A 28 -5.70 -11.70 16.41
C TRP A 28 -6.01 -13.06 17.05
N ALA A 29 -6.08 -13.11 18.39
CA ALA A 29 -6.53 -14.27 19.14
C ALA A 29 -8.00 -14.57 18.77
N GLN A 30 -8.24 -15.75 18.22
CA GLN A 30 -9.59 -16.23 17.95
C GLN A 30 -9.93 -17.24 19.05
N PRO A 31 -10.65 -16.86 20.13
CA PRO A 31 -11.16 -17.85 21.07
C PRO A 31 -11.95 -18.89 20.28
N GLU A 32 -11.75 -20.17 20.59
CA GLU A 32 -12.20 -21.31 19.78
C GLU A 32 -13.61 -21.09 19.22
N ARG A 33 -13.70 -20.87 17.90
CA ARG A 33 -14.98 -20.80 17.19
C ARG A 33 -15.43 -22.25 17.01
N THR A 34 -16.32 -22.71 17.89
CA THR A 34 -16.86 -24.06 17.84
C THR A 34 -17.54 -24.31 16.48
N VAL A 35 -16.98 -25.25 15.72
CA VAL A 35 -17.71 -25.93 14.65
C VAL A 35 -18.59 -26.97 15.30
N ASP A 36 -19.89 -26.93 15.04
CA ASP A 36 -20.78 -28.00 15.50
C ASP A 36 -20.45 -29.32 14.76
N ALA A 37 -20.86 -30.44 15.35
CA ALA A 37 -20.55 -31.78 14.84
C ALA A 37 -21.11 -32.07 13.42
N GLU A 38 -21.94 -31.17 12.89
CA GLU A 38 -22.54 -31.24 11.55
C GLU A 38 -21.77 -30.40 10.50
N GLY A 39 -20.71 -29.69 10.91
CA GLY A 39 -19.82 -28.96 10.01
C GLY A 39 -20.39 -27.65 9.48
N PHE A 40 -21.43 -27.09 10.12
CA PHE A 40 -22.07 -25.86 9.68
C PHE A 40 -21.59 -24.65 10.48
N ARG A 41 -21.15 -23.59 9.77
CA ARG A 41 -20.82 -22.31 10.42
C ARG A 41 -22.09 -21.55 10.74
N ARG A 42 -22.44 -21.42 12.03
CA ARG A 42 -23.52 -20.51 12.43
C ARG A 42 -23.05 -19.06 12.38
N THR A 43 -23.44 -18.34 11.34
CA THR A 43 -23.34 -16.88 11.30
C THR A 43 -24.50 -16.29 12.10
N GLY A 44 -24.30 -16.03 13.39
CA GLY A 44 -25.23 -15.21 14.17
C GLY A 44 -25.69 -15.70 15.54
N SER A 45 -25.12 -16.77 16.12
CA SER A 45 -25.34 -17.05 17.54
C SER A 45 -24.33 -16.27 18.39
N GLU A 46 -24.84 -15.57 19.40
CA GLU A 46 -24.09 -14.85 20.42
C GLU A 46 -22.88 -15.67 20.88
N ALA A 47 -21.75 -14.99 21.06
CA ALA A 47 -20.54 -15.58 21.60
C ALA A 47 -20.91 -16.37 22.86
N GLY A 48 -20.88 -17.70 22.77
CA GLY A 48 -21.05 -18.55 23.94
C GLY A 48 -20.02 -18.13 24.98
N GLU A 49 -20.44 -18.06 26.24
CA GLU A 49 -19.54 -17.76 27.35
C GLU A 49 -18.30 -18.65 27.24
N PRO A 50 -17.09 -18.08 27.34
CA PRO A 50 -15.87 -18.85 27.21
C PRO A 50 -15.85 -19.88 28.34
N ASP A 51 -16.05 -21.15 27.96
CA ASP A 51 -15.85 -22.27 28.86
C ASP A 51 -14.40 -22.16 29.37
N GLY A 52 -14.21 -22.24 30.68
CA GLY A 52 -13.02 -21.77 31.41
C GLY A 52 -11.73 -22.55 31.15
N ALA A 53 -11.27 -22.58 29.90
CA ALA A 53 -9.95 -23.01 29.47
C ALA A 53 -9.24 -21.83 28.79
N ASP A 54 -8.11 -21.44 29.37
CA ASP A 54 -7.23 -20.32 29.02
C ASP A 54 -6.59 -20.41 27.60
N GLY A 55 -7.38 -20.54 26.54
CA GLY A 55 -6.89 -20.69 25.17
C GLY A 55 -7.12 -19.45 24.31
N LEU A 56 -6.06 -18.72 23.96
CA LEU A 56 -6.09 -17.61 22.97
C LEU A 56 -6.41 -18.07 21.52
N GLY A 57 -6.80 -19.33 21.34
CA GLY A 57 -6.90 -19.99 20.04
C GLY A 57 -5.55 -20.18 19.35
N VAL A 58 -5.60 -20.53 18.07
CA VAL A 58 -4.41 -20.60 17.20
C VAL A 58 -4.32 -19.33 16.38
N ILE A 59 -3.16 -18.65 16.45
CA ILE A 59 -2.82 -17.54 15.56
C ILE A 59 -1.91 -18.10 14.47
N GLU A 60 -2.39 -18.06 13.23
CA GLU A 60 -1.62 -18.51 12.08
C GLU A 60 -0.73 -17.40 11.57
N LEU A 61 0.57 -17.67 11.47
CA LEU A 61 1.54 -16.78 10.83
C LEU A 61 1.98 -17.40 9.50
N ALA A 62 2.00 -16.59 8.45
CA ALA A 62 2.48 -16.99 7.14
C ALA A 62 3.29 -15.85 6.49
N PRO A 63 4.15 -16.15 5.50
CA PRO A 63 4.82 -15.13 4.69
C PRO A 63 3.82 -14.16 4.07
N LEU A 64 4.33 -13.01 3.63
CA LEU A 64 3.51 -12.02 2.93
C LEU A 64 2.91 -12.63 1.64
N PRO A 65 1.58 -12.60 1.44
CA PRO A 65 0.96 -13.21 0.27
C PRO A 65 1.42 -12.55 -1.03
N GLY A 66 1.51 -13.32 -2.11
CA GLY A 66 1.92 -12.81 -3.43
C GLY A 66 3.43 -12.64 -3.64
N PHE A 67 4.24 -12.89 -2.62
CA PHE A 67 5.69 -12.87 -2.73
C PHE A 67 6.26 -14.29 -2.70
N ALA A 68 7.39 -14.49 -3.40
CA ALA A 68 8.16 -15.71 -3.26
C ALA A 68 8.73 -15.81 -1.84
N VAL A 69 8.79 -17.03 -1.30
CA VAL A 69 9.31 -17.27 0.05
C VAL A 69 10.77 -17.65 -0.05
N ASP A 70 11.65 -16.84 0.52
CA ASP A 70 13.07 -17.17 0.65
C ASP A 70 13.29 -18.22 1.74
N ARG A 71 12.76 -17.92 2.95
CA ARG A 71 12.89 -18.78 4.12
C ARG A 71 11.91 -18.40 5.22
N ASP A 72 11.23 -19.38 5.81
CA ASP A 72 10.33 -19.20 6.95
C ASP A 72 9.28 -18.12 6.65
N LEU A 73 9.31 -16.96 7.32
CA LEU A 73 8.43 -15.80 7.06
C LEU A 73 9.06 -14.73 6.16
N ILE A 74 10.29 -14.94 5.70
CA ILE A 74 11.03 -13.99 4.85
C ILE A 74 10.52 -14.14 3.41
N ALA A 75 9.87 -13.07 2.94
CA ALA A 75 9.43 -12.92 1.56
C ALA A 75 10.48 -12.16 0.74
N ASP A 76 10.71 -12.60 -0.49
CA ASP A 76 11.51 -11.88 -1.47
C ASP A 76 10.71 -10.68 -2.01
N ILE A 77 11.14 -9.47 -1.62
CA ILE A 77 10.50 -8.21 -2.00
C ILE A 77 11.19 -7.51 -3.19
N ASP A 78 12.28 -8.06 -3.72
CA ASP A 78 13.03 -7.43 -4.79
C ASP A 78 12.17 -7.13 -6.02
N PRO A 79 11.26 -8.02 -6.48
CA PRO A 79 10.37 -7.72 -7.59
C PRO A 79 9.52 -6.45 -7.37
N MET A 80 8.98 -6.24 -6.17
CA MET A 80 8.22 -5.02 -5.84
C MET A 80 9.13 -3.78 -5.88
N LEU A 81 10.34 -3.88 -5.31
CA LEU A 81 11.30 -2.76 -5.31
C LEU A 81 11.75 -2.41 -6.73
N GLU A 82 11.91 -3.39 -7.60
CA GLU A 82 12.23 -3.20 -9.01
C GLU A 82 11.12 -2.47 -9.75
N GLN A 83 9.84 -2.78 -9.50
CA GLN A 83 8.71 -2.02 -10.07
C GLN A 83 8.72 -0.56 -9.65
N ILE A 84 8.99 -0.27 -8.37
CA ILE A 84 9.13 1.11 -7.88
C ILE A 84 10.28 1.82 -8.58
N LYS A 85 11.46 1.18 -8.68
CA LYS A 85 12.65 1.75 -9.35
C LYS A 85 12.42 1.98 -10.84
N ARG A 86 11.71 1.08 -11.52
CA ARG A 86 11.35 1.16 -12.94
C ARG A 86 10.62 2.46 -13.28
N LEU A 87 9.82 2.98 -12.35
CA LEU A 87 8.99 4.17 -12.55
C LEU A 87 9.65 5.47 -12.07
N LYS A 88 10.98 5.52 -11.96
CA LYS A 88 11.74 6.75 -11.62
C LYS A 88 11.23 7.42 -10.33
N PRO A 89 11.46 6.81 -9.15
CA PRO A 89 10.89 7.24 -7.87
C PRO A 89 11.65 8.45 -7.27
N TYR A 90 11.92 9.46 -8.06
CA TYR A 90 12.64 10.69 -7.70
C TYR A 90 12.03 11.89 -8.42
N LEU A 91 12.19 13.08 -7.85
CA LEU A 91 11.68 14.34 -8.41
C LEU A 91 12.37 14.65 -9.75
N ILE A 92 11.58 15.01 -10.77
CA ILE A 92 12.07 15.47 -12.07
C ILE A 92 11.62 16.92 -12.24
N ALA A 93 12.57 17.86 -12.20
CA ALA A 93 12.35 19.29 -12.36
C ALA A 93 13.45 19.88 -13.26
N ASP A 94 13.13 20.93 -14.01
CA ASP A 94 14.03 21.65 -14.93
C ASP A 94 15.09 22.52 -14.22
N GLY A 95 15.00 22.65 -12.89
CA GLY A 95 15.91 23.45 -12.08
C GLY A 95 15.59 24.95 -12.05
N VAL A 96 14.42 25.36 -12.57
CA VAL A 96 13.91 26.73 -12.46
C VAL A 96 13.36 26.94 -11.05
N LEU A 97 14.09 27.73 -10.25
CA LEU A 97 13.63 28.15 -8.93
C LEU A 97 12.69 29.34 -9.09
N ALA A 98 11.48 29.24 -8.53
CA ALA A 98 10.46 30.28 -8.65
C ALA A 98 10.89 31.57 -7.91
N THR A 99 10.76 32.70 -8.61
CA THR A 99 11.03 34.05 -8.08
C THR A 99 9.77 34.60 -7.41
N THR A 100 9.91 35.25 -6.25
CA THR A 100 8.78 35.94 -5.60
C THR A 100 8.33 37.18 -6.39
N GLU A 101 7.10 37.68 -6.14
CA GLU A 101 6.54 38.89 -6.79
C GLU A 101 7.47 40.12 -6.70
N ASP A 102 8.32 40.18 -5.66
CA ASP A 102 9.27 41.26 -5.43
C ASP A 102 10.56 41.15 -6.27
N GLY A 103 10.64 40.20 -7.21
CA GLY A 103 11.77 40.03 -8.13
C GLY A 103 13.06 39.54 -7.46
N LYS A 104 12.99 39.12 -6.19
CA LYS A 104 14.11 38.51 -5.48
C LYS A 104 14.09 37.01 -5.73
N VAL A 105 15.14 36.51 -6.38
CA VAL A 105 15.46 35.07 -6.33
C VAL A 105 16.03 34.84 -4.94
N ASP A 106 15.20 34.44 -3.99
CA ASP A 106 15.56 34.39 -2.57
C ASP A 106 15.46 32.99 -1.95
N VAL A 107 15.52 31.90 -2.73
CA VAL A 107 15.38 30.56 -2.12
C VAL A 107 16.23 29.45 -2.76
N LEU A 108 16.87 28.67 -1.88
CA LEU A 108 17.59 27.41 -2.15
C LEU A 108 16.63 26.22 -2.42
N GLU A 109 15.32 26.43 -2.32
CA GLU A 109 14.27 25.39 -2.35
C GLU A 109 13.17 25.72 -3.38
N TYR A 110 12.45 24.70 -3.87
CA TYR A 110 11.29 24.88 -4.74
C TYR A 110 10.09 25.38 -3.95
N LEU A 111 9.47 26.48 -4.38
CA LEU A 111 8.28 27.02 -3.75
C LEU A 111 7.09 26.07 -3.87
N GLN A 112 6.41 25.82 -2.76
CA GLN A 112 5.22 24.97 -2.69
C GLN A 112 4.26 25.50 -1.63
N SER A 113 2.99 25.71 -1.98
CA SER A 113 1.95 26.12 -1.03
C SER A 113 1.48 24.95 -0.16
N PRO A 114 0.89 25.23 1.03
CA PRO A 114 0.30 24.19 1.86
C PRO A 114 -0.75 23.35 1.13
N GLU A 115 -1.57 23.96 0.26
CA GLU A 115 -2.59 23.27 -0.53
C GLU A 115 -1.98 22.36 -1.60
N GLN A 116 -0.82 22.73 -2.16
CA GLN A 116 -0.08 21.88 -3.09
C GLN A 116 0.53 20.67 -2.37
N LEU A 117 1.14 20.87 -1.20
CA LEU A 117 1.69 19.78 -0.39
C LEU A 117 0.60 18.80 0.08
N ALA A 118 -0.55 19.34 0.51
CA ALA A 118 -1.66 18.54 1.04
C ALA A 118 -2.19 17.48 0.06
N LYS A 119 -1.98 17.65 -1.26
CA LYS A 119 -2.39 16.67 -2.28
C LYS A 119 -1.68 15.32 -2.13
N TYR A 120 -0.40 15.33 -1.75
CA TYR A 120 0.44 14.14 -1.75
C TYR A 120 1.14 13.87 -0.42
N GLU A 121 1.01 14.75 0.58
CA GLU A 121 1.65 14.63 1.90
C GLU A 121 1.45 13.24 2.51
N THR A 122 0.22 12.74 2.53
CA THR A 122 -0.09 11.40 3.07
C THR A 122 0.62 10.29 2.29
N LEU A 123 0.82 10.44 0.98
CA LEU A 123 1.52 9.45 0.14
C LEU A 123 3.00 9.35 0.46
N THR A 124 3.60 10.42 0.99
CA THR A 124 5.00 10.42 1.45
C THR A 124 5.24 9.51 2.65
N THR A 125 4.17 9.14 3.37
CA THR A 125 4.24 8.25 4.55
C THR A 125 4.33 6.76 4.19
N CYS A 126 4.31 6.41 2.90
CA CYS A 126 4.48 5.03 2.46
C CYS A 126 5.84 4.46 2.91
N ILE A 127 5.80 3.38 3.68
CA ILE A 127 6.99 2.70 4.24
C ILE A 127 7.44 1.49 3.41
N VAL A 128 6.86 1.28 2.23
CA VAL A 128 7.23 0.21 1.27
C VAL A 128 7.24 -1.19 1.92
N CYS A 129 6.22 -1.48 2.74
CA CYS A 129 6.12 -2.75 3.48
C CYS A 129 5.51 -3.91 2.68
N GLY A 130 4.90 -3.67 1.53
CA GLY A 130 4.23 -4.70 0.73
C GLY A 130 2.87 -5.20 1.25
N ALA A 131 2.35 -4.70 2.38
CA ALA A 131 1.04 -5.14 2.89
C ALA A 131 -0.10 -4.92 1.89
N CYS A 132 -0.05 -3.82 1.12
CA CYS A 132 -1.01 -3.52 0.07
C CYS A 132 -0.91 -4.50 -1.13
N GLU A 133 0.30 -4.97 -1.45
CA GLU A 133 0.53 -6.01 -2.47
C GLU A 133 -0.09 -7.33 -2.02
N GLY A 134 0.22 -7.76 -0.79
CA GLY A 134 -0.30 -9.02 -0.24
C GLY A 134 -1.81 -9.02 -0.01
N ALA A 135 -2.44 -7.85 0.07
CA ALA A 135 -3.89 -7.71 0.14
C ALA A 135 -4.55 -7.74 -1.25
N CYS A 136 -3.78 -7.46 -2.31
CA CYS A 136 -4.31 -7.33 -3.66
C CYS A 136 -4.44 -8.70 -4.33
N PRO A 137 -5.66 -9.14 -4.71
CA PRO A 137 -5.84 -10.46 -5.33
C PRO A 137 -5.23 -10.54 -6.74
N VAL A 138 -5.08 -9.41 -7.44
CA VAL A 138 -4.42 -9.34 -8.76
C VAL A 138 -2.93 -9.65 -8.61
N TYR A 139 -2.27 -8.96 -7.68
CA TYR A 139 -0.84 -9.17 -7.42
C TYR A 139 -0.60 -10.57 -6.84
N ALA A 140 -1.35 -10.96 -5.81
CA ALA A 140 -1.22 -12.25 -5.16
C ALA A 140 -1.62 -13.43 -6.06
N GLY A 141 -2.45 -13.20 -7.08
CA GLY A 141 -2.83 -14.18 -8.09
C GLY A 141 -1.73 -14.50 -9.10
N GLY A 142 -0.60 -13.78 -9.07
CA GLY A 142 0.51 -13.95 -10.01
C GLY A 142 0.24 -13.36 -11.40
N GLU A 143 -0.75 -12.48 -11.53
CA GLU A 143 -0.96 -11.71 -12.75
C GLU A 143 0.15 -10.67 -12.90
N ALA A 144 0.55 -10.38 -14.13
CA ALA A 144 1.54 -9.33 -14.38
C ALA A 144 0.95 -7.97 -13.98
N PHE A 145 1.39 -7.45 -12.82
CA PHE A 145 0.92 -6.18 -12.29
C PHE A 145 2.06 -5.43 -11.59
N VAL A 146 2.18 -4.14 -11.89
CA VAL A 146 3.18 -3.24 -11.31
C VAL A 146 3.04 -3.06 -9.79
N GLY A 147 1.82 -3.29 -9.29
CA GLY A 147 1.51 -3.34 -7.86
C GLY A 147 1.10 -1.98 -7.25
N PRO A 148 0.21 -1.96 -6.23
CA PRO A 148 -0.17 -0.76 -5.50
C PRO A 148 0.99 0.07 -4.97
N ALA A 149 2.09 -0.53 -4.47
CA ALA A 149 3.16 0.25 -3.86
C ALA A 149 3.86 1.15 -4.89
N ALA A 150 4.07 0.64 -6.10
CA ALA A 150 4.63 1.39 -7.22
C ALA A 150 3.68 2.49 -7.70
N LEU A 151 2.38 2.22 -7.78
CA LEU A 151 1.37 3.23 -8.15
C LEU A 151 1.26 4.35 -7.11
N ILE A 152 1.32 4.06 -5.81
CA ILE A 152 1.33 5.09 -4.76
C ILE A 152 2.59 5.95 -4.83
N ASN A 153 3.73 5.34 -5.13
CA ASN A 153 4.95 6.10 -5.37
C ASN A 153 4.80 7.04 -6.58
N GLN A 154 4.11 6.62 -7.65
CA GLN A 154 3.84 7.51 -8.79
C GLN A 154 2.82 8.61 -8.48
N ALA A 155 1.72 8.29 -7.80
CA ALA A 155 0.73 9.29 -7.36
C ALA A 155 1.40 10.42 -6.58
N ARG A 156 2.34 10.07 -5.69
CA ARG A 156 3.14 11.06 -4.95
C ARG A 156 3.81 12.09 -5.88
N PHE A 157 4.45 11.66 -6.96
CA PHE A 157 5.16 12.57 -7.87
C PHE A 157 4.22 13.22 -8.89
N ILE A 158 3.18 12.53 -9.33
CA ILE A 158 2.17 13.07 -10.25
C ILE A 158 1.43 14.25 -9.62
N ASP A 159 1.14 14.18 -8.31
CA ASP A 159 0.46 15.24 -7.57
C ASP A 159 1.41 16.28 -6.94
N ASP A 160 2.73 16.07 -7.04
CA ASP A 160 3.73 17.02 -6.54
C ASP A 160 3.87 18.20 -7.52
N SER A 161 3.49 19.40 -7.09
CA SER A 161 3.55 20.61 -7.91
C SER A 161 4.95 21.00 -8.40
N ARG A 162 5.99 20.36 -7.86
CA ARG A 162 7.39 20.57 -8.22
C ARG A 162 7.88 19.60 -9.30
N ASP A 163 7.12 18.53 -9.56
CA ASP A 163 7.48 17.53 -10.58
C ASP A 163 6.91 17.95 -11.93
N GLU A 164 7.76 17.97 -12.95
CA GLU A 164 7.39 18.41 -14.30
C GLU A 164 7.22 17.23 -15.27
N ALA A 165 7.35 16.00 -14.77
CA ALA A 165 7.25 14.78 -15.56
C ALA A 165 5.87 14.13 -15.50
N THR A 166 4.82 14.82 -15.05
CA THR A 166 3.46 14.27 -14.88
C THR A 166 2.98 13.48 -16.10
N ARG A 167 3.12 14.04 -17.32
CA ARG A 167 2.70 13.35 -18.55
C ARG A 167 3.49 12.05 -18.79
N GLU A 168 4.81 12.11 -18.64
CA GLU A 168 5.68 10.93 -18.79
C GLU A 168 5.34 9.85 -17.77
N ARG A 169 5.06 10.23 -16.51
CA ARG A 169 4.67 9.30 -15.45
C ARG A 169 3.33 8.62 -15.71
N LEU A 170 2.33 9.39 -16.15
CA LEU A 170 1.03 8.85 -16.54
C LEU A 170 1.17 7.88 -17.73
N GLU A 171 2.02 8.17 -18.70
CA GLU A 171 2.33 7.26 -19.82
C GLU A 171 3.03 5.99 -19.35
N ALA A 172 3.97 6.10 -18.41
CA ALA A 172 4.71 4.94 -17.89
C ALA A 172 3.83 3.94 -17.12
N ILE A 173 2.78 4.41 -16.44
CA ILE A 173 1.86 3.54 -15.70
C ILE A 173 0.67 3.04 -16.54
N ASP A 174 0.39 3.67 -17.69
CA ASP A 174 -0.74 3.33 -18.55
C ASP A 174 -0.42 2.15 -19.48
N THR A 175 -0.24 0.98 -18.86
CA THR A 175 0.10 -0.28 -19.51
C THR A 175 -0.82 -1.39 -19.02
N ALA A 176 -0.90 -2.50 -19.78
CA ALA A 176 -1.72 -3.65 -19.42
C ALA A 176 -1.28 -4.30 -18.09
N ASP A 177 0.03 -4.33 -17.83
CA ASP A 177 0.63 -4.73 -16.54
C ASP A 177 0.74 -3.57 -15.54
N GLY A 178 0.31 -2.38 -15.92
CA GLY A 178 0.33 -1.18 -15.11
C GLY A 178 -1.01 -0.92 -14.46
N ILE A 179 -1.47 0.33 -14.55
CA ILE A 179 -2.70 0.80 -13.91
C ILE A 179 -3.96 0.09 -14.44
N GLN A 180 -3.93 -0.41 -15.68
CA GLN A 180 -5.08 -1.08 -16.32
C GLN A 180 -5.38 -2.45 -15.68
N ALA A 181 -4.41 -3.07 -15.01
CA ALA A 181 -4.62 -4.34 -14.30
C ALA A 181 -5.47 -4.18 -13.01
N CYS A 182 -5.61 -2.96 -12.49
CA CYS A 182 -6.33 -2.72 -11.24
C CYS A 182 -7.82 -3.05 -11.37
N GLN A 183 -8.28 -4.06 -10.63
CA GLN A 183 -9.69 -4.47 -10.58
C GLN A 183 -10.53 -3.68 -9.56
N SER A 184 -9.99 -2.61 -8.97
CA SER A 184 -10.70 -1.73 -8.02
C SER A 184 -11.33 -2.46 -6.81
N VAL A 185 -10.70 -3.54 -6.33
CA VAL A 185 -11.16 -4.32 -5.17
C VAL A 185 -11.00 -3.54 -3.85
N ARG A 186 -10.05 -2.58 -3.81
CA ARG A 186 -9.74 -1.70 -2.66
C ARG A 186 -9.30 -2.42 -1.36
N ALA A 187 -8.95 -3.70 -1.43
CA ALA A 187 -8.35 -4.42 -0.29
C ALA A 187 -7.05 -3.77 0.20
N CYS A 188 -6.26 -3.20 -0.71
CA CYS A 188 -5.05 -2.45 -0.40
C CYS A 188 -5.27 -1.24 0.54
N SER A 189 -6.44 -0.57 0.47
CA SER A 189 -6.79 0.52 1.39
C SER A 189 -7.02 0.03 2.81
N ARG A 190 -7.65 -1.14 2.94
CA ARG A 190 -8.01 -1.72 4.24
C ARG A 190 -6.78 -2.14 5.04
N GLU A 191 -5.77 -2.69 4.37
CA GLU A 191 -4.61 -3.30 5.02
C GLU A 191 -3.39 -2.37 5.12
N CYS A 192 -3.47 -1.13 4.63
CA CYS A 192 -2.36 -0.20 4.71
C CYS A 192 -2.05 0.19 6.17
N PRO A 193 -0.86 -0.18 6.73
CA PRO A 193 -0.60 0.00 8.16
C PRO A 193 -0.35 1.46 8.56
N VAL A 194 -0.15 2.34 7.59
CA VAL A 194 0.07 3.79 7.77
C VAL A 194 -1.14 4.63 7.34
N GLY A 195 -2.26 4.00 6.96
CA GLY A 195 -3.53 4.68 6.73
C GLY A 195 -3.68 5.40 5.38
N ILE A 196 -2.82 5.10 4.39
CA ILE A 196 -3.04 5.57 3.01
C ILE A 196 -4.24 4.82 2.42
N ASP A 197 -5.24 5.54 1.90
CA ASP A 197 -6.32 4.93 1.12
C ASP A 197 -5.81 4.59 -0.29
N VAL A 198 -5.07 3.48 -0.38
CA VAL A 198 -4.35 3.09 -1.59
C VAL A 198 -5.28 2.93 -2.80
N GLY A 199 -6.44 2.32 -2.60
CA GLY A 199 -7.47 2.13 -3.61
C GLY A 199 -8.07 3.43 -4.11
N GLU A 200 -8.27 4.43 -3.25
CA GLU A 200 -8.70 5.76 -3.69
C GLU A 200 -7.65 6.41 -4.59
N GLN A 201 -6.38 6.37 -4.17
CA GLN A 201 -5.30 7.02 -4.91
C GLN A 201 -5.09 6.38 -6.29
N ILE A 202 -5.19 5.05 -6.38
CA ILE A 202 -5.17 4.36 -7.68
C ILE A 202 -6.38 4.74 -8.53
N TRP A 203 -7.56 4.93 -7.92
CA TRP A 203 -8.74 5.40 -8.66
C TRP A 203 -8.56 6.82 -9.22
N GLN A 204 -7.99 7.73 -8.44
CA GLN A 204 -7.64 9.09 -8.89
C GLN A 204 -6.63 9.04 -10.06
N LEU A 205 -5.60 8.19 -9.96
CA LEU A 205 -4.66 7.98 -11.08
C LEU A 205 -5.38 7.46 -12.34
N ILE A 206 -6.35 6.53 -12.21
CA ILE A 206 -7.14 6.05 -13.35
C ILE A 206 -7.92 7.19 -13.99
N ALA A 207 -8.48 8.11 -13.18
CA ALA A 207 -9.16 9.29 -13.70
C ALA A 207 -8.19 10.22 -14.44
N GLN A 208 -7.02 10.54 -13.84
CA GLN A 208 -5.99 11.38 -14.46
C GLN A 208 -5.46 10.78 -15.78
N VAL A 209 -5.27 9.47 -15.87
CA VAL A 209 -4.87 8.79 -17.12
C VAL A 209 -5.92 8.99 -18.21
N LYS A 210 -7.21 8.89 -17.88
CA LYS A 210 -8.31 9.11 -18.85
C LYS A 210 -8.43 10.58 -19.26
N GLU A 211 -8.25 11.51 -18.33
CA GLU A 211 -8.32 12.95 -18.58
C GLU A 211 -7.16 13.44 -19.44
N ARG A 212 -5.97 12.83 -19.35
CA ARG A 212 -4.83 13.12 -20.24
C ARG A 212 -5.15 12.89 -21.72
N GLU A 213 -6.04 11.96 -22.03
CA GLU A 213 -6.42 11.61 -23.40
C GLU A 213 -7.50 12.53 -24.00
N ALA A 214 -8.14 13.37 -23.17
CA ALA A 214 -9.23 14.28 -23.55
C ALA A 214 -8.71 15.66 -23.99
#